data_AF-W4FIV2-F1
#
_entry.id   AF-W4FIV2-F1
#
_cell.length_a   1.000
_cell.length_b   1.000
_cell.length_c   1.000
_cell.angle_alpha   90.00
_cell.angle_beta   90.00
_cell.angle_gamma   90.00
#
_symmetry.space_group_name_H-M   'P 1'
#
loop_
_entity.id
_entity.type
_entity.pdbx_description
1 polymer ?
#
loop_
_entity_poly.entity_id
_entity_poly.type
_entity_poly.pdbx_seq_one_letter_code
_entity_poly.pdbx_strand_id
1 'polypeptide(L)'
;MTRYVKSTSEVLRLYREILRTARRFQWPNEQGQSWAKILQANARMEIEQSRHDTDSELIARKVLAGWECLQQVQEKMADKARSLHDQQQQPEK
;
A
#
# COMPACT_ATOMS: atom_id res chain seq x y z
N MET A 1 -21.17 1.52 19.81
CA MET A 1 -20.40 2.75 20.07
C MET A 1 -19.59 3.09 18.82
N THR A 2 -20.02 4.09 18.05
CA THR A 2 -19.30 4.58 16.88
C THR A 2 -18.03 5.28 17.38
N ARG A 3 -16.87 4.63 17.20
CA ARG A 3 -15.58 5.23 17.52
C ARG A 3 -15.40 6.45 16.63
N TYR A 4 -15.45 7.66 17.18
CA TYR A 4 -15.07 8.87 16.45
C TYR A 4 -13.55 8.80 16.23
N VAL A 5 -13.15 8.26 15.09
CA VAL A 5 -11.74 8.18 14.75
C VAL A 5 -11.34 9.51 14.13
N LYS A 6 -10.39 10.22 14.75
CA LYS A 6 -9.84 11.43 14.16
C LYS A 6 -9.21 11.06 12.82
N SER A 7 -9.66 11.70 11.73
CA SER A 7 -9.26 11.36 10.37
C SER A 7 -7.73 11.41 10.19
N THR A 8 -7.05 12.31 10.90
CA THR A 8 -5.59 12.46 10.88
C THR A 8 -4.84 11.24 11.41
N SER A 9 -5.32 10.55 12.46
CA SER A 9 -4.63 9.38 13.00
C SER A 9 -4.71 8.18 12.05
N GLU A 10 -5.85 7.99 11.39
CA GLU A 10 -6.02 6.89 10.43
C GLU A 10 -5.28 7.14 9.12
N VAL A 11 -5.25 8.39 8.64
CA VAL A 11 -4.40 8.77 7.49
C VAL A 11 -2.93 8.43 7.78
N LEU A 12 -2.41 8.81 8.96
CA LEU A 12 -1.03 8.49 9.33
C LEU A 12 -0.79 6.99 9.49
N ARG A 13 -1.77 6.25 10.01
CA ARG A 13 -1.70 4.79 10.16
C ARG A 13 -1.62 4.12 8.79
N LEU A 14 -2.53 4.49 7.88
CA LEU A 14 -2.54 4.03 6.50
C LEU A 14 -1.20 4.34 5.81
N TYR A 15 -0.72 5.59 5.93
CA TYR A 15 0.56 5.99 5.35
C TYR A 15 1.72 5.11 5.84
N ARG A 16 1.83 4.91 7.15
CA ARG A 16 2.87 4.05 7.74
C ARG A 16 2.77 2.61 7.24
N GLU A 17 1.57 2.07 7.08
CA GLU A 17 1.40 0.72 6.54
C GLU A 17 1.74 0.62 5.05
N ILE A 18 1.45 1.65 4.26
CA ILE A 18 1.92 1.73 2.87
C ILE A 18 3.44 1.67 2.84
N LEU A 19 4.15 2.46 3.66
CA LEU A 19 5.62 2.42 3.71
C LEU A 19 6.17 1.05 4.16
N ARG A 20 5.53 0.40 5.14
CA ARG A 20 5.90 -0.95 5.60
C ARG A 20 5.71 -1.98 4.49
N THR A 21 4.58 -1.93 3.80
CA THR A 21 4.23 -2.83 2.69
C THR A 21 5.17 -2.61 1.51
N ALA A 22 5.42 -1.35 1.14
CA ALA A 22 6.33 -0.97 0.06
C ALA A 22 7.75 -1.54 0.26
N ARG A 23 8.27 -1.57 1.50
CA ARG A 23 9.58 -2.15 1.80
C ARG A 23 9.66 -3.68 1.62
N ARG A 24 8.54 -4.38 1.57
CA ARG A 24 8.51 -5.84 1.36
C ARG A 24 8.65 -6.24 -0.11
N PHE A 25 8.51 -5.29 -1.04
CA PHE A 25 8.76 -5.55 -2.45
C PHE A 25 10.24 -5.84 -2.69
N GLN A 26 10.55 -7.07 -3.06
CA GLN A 26 11.92 -7.51 -3.33
C GLN A 26 12.29 -7.40 -4.81
N TRP A 27 11.30 -7.45 -5.71
CA TRP A 27 11.52 -7.40 -7.16
C TRP A 27 11.25 -6.01 -7.73
N PRO A 28 11.99 -5.59 -8.78
CA PRO A 28 11.70 -4.37 -9.52
C PRO A 28 10.47 -4.54 -10.43
N ASN A 29 9.95 -3.43 -10.95
CA ASN A 29 8.96 -3.44 -12.03
C ASN A 29 9.59 -3.84 -13.37
N GLU A 30 8.77 -3.95 -14.41
CA GLU A 30 9.19 -4.30 -15.78
C GLU A 30 10.23 -3.32 -16.37
N GLN A 31 10.28 -2.09 -15.86
CA GLN A 31 11.24 -1.04 -16.24
C GLN A 31 12.52 -1.05 -15.37
N GLY A 32 12.68 -2.04 -14.48
CA GLY A 32 13.83 -2.13 -13.57
C GLY A 32 13.76 -1.21 -12.35
N GLN A 33 12.66 -0.48 -12.15
CA GLN A 33 12.49 0.45 -11.03
C GLN A 33 11.99 -0.26 -9.77
N SER A 34 12.47 0.18 -8.60
CA SER A 34 12.01 -0.35 -7.31
C SER A 34 10.55 0.06 -7.03
N TRP A 35 9.66 -0.92 -6.89
CA TRP A 35 8.29 -0.69 -6.44
C TRP A 35 8.22 0.06 -5.12
N ALA A 36 9.16 -0.22 -4.20
CA ALA A 36 9.22 0.48 -2.92
C ALA A 36 9.32 1.99 -3.11
N LYS A 37 10.20 2.45 -4.01
CA LYS A 37 10.41 3.88 -4.26
C LYS A 37 9.18 4.53 -4.90
N ILE A 38 8.59 3.86 -5.88
CA ILE A 38 7.40 4.34 -6.60
C ILE A 38 6.21 4.48 -5.65
N LEU A 39 5.92 3.44 -4.88
CA LEU A 39 4.78 3.44 -3.95
C LEU A 39 4.93 4.48 -2.84
N GLN A 40 6.14 4.67 -2.32
CA GLN A 40 6.41 5.71 -1.32
C GLN A 40 6.22 7.12 -1.88
N ALA A 41 6.68 7.36 -3.11
CA ALA A 41 6.52 8.66 -3.78
C ALA A 41 5.04 8.96 -4.07
N ASN A 42 4.32 7.97 -4.62
CA ASN A 42 2.89 8.12 -4.94
C ASN A 42 2.06 8.35 -3.68
N ALA A 43 2.28 7.56 -2.61
CA ALA A 43 1.56 7.74 -1.36
C ALA A 43 1.82 9.11 -0.71
N ARG A 44 3.05 9.62 -0.80
CA ARG A 44 3.37 10.98 -0.35
C ARG A 44 2.63 12.02 -1.18
N MET A 45 2.66 11.88 -2.51
CA MET A 45 1.99 12.81 -3.43
C MET A 45 0.49 12.89 -3.16
N GLU A 46 -0.21 11.75 -3.01
CA GLU A 46 -1.66 11.73 -2.77
C GLU A 46 -2.06 12.39 -1.44
N ILE A 47 -1.29 12.15 -0.38
CA ILE A 47 -1.54 12.78 0.93
C ILE A 47 -1.29 14.29 0.87
N GLU A 48 -0.20 14.72 0.23
CA GLU A 48 0.10 16.15 0.08
C GLU A 48 -0.95 16.87 -0.78
N GLN A 49 -1.46 16.23 -1.83
CA GLN A 49 -2.55 16.76 -2.64
C GLN A 49 -3.84 16.94 -1.83
N SER A 50 -4.07 16.07 -0.84
CA SER A 50 -5.28 16.08 0.00
C SER A 50 -5.08 16.85 1.33
N ARG A 51 -3.95 17.55 1.52
CA ARG A 51 -3.58 18.18 2.81
C ARG A 51 -4.55 19.27 3.30
N HIS A 52 -5.29 19.87 2.37
CA HIS A 52 -6.23 20.95 2.63
C HIS A 52 -7.69 20.47 2.69
N ASP A 53 -7.92 19.16 2.57
CA ASP A 53 -9.25 18.60 2.72
C ASP A 53 -9.72 18.79 4.17
N THR A 54 -10.88 19.42 4.34
CA THR A 54 -11.50 19.67 5.66
C THR A 54 -12.73 18.82 5.89
N ASP A 55 -13.31 18.23 4.83
CA ASP A 55 -14.48 17.38 4.93
C ASP A 55 -14.12 16.00 5.51
N SER A 56 -14.63 15.73 6.71
CA SER A 56 -14.39 14.49 7.43
C SER A 56 -14.92 13.25 6.71
N GLU A 57 -16.04 13.36 5.99
CA GLU A 57 -16.63 12.22 5.29
C GLU A 57 -15.80 11.86 4.06
N LEU A 58 -15.37 12.88 3.31
CA LEU A 58 -14.47 12.71 2.17
C LEU A 58 -13.14 12.07 2.59
N ILE A 59 -12.53 12.55 3.69
CA ILE A 59 -11.29 11.95 4.21
C ILE A 59 -11.53 10.50 4.63
N ALA A 60 -12.62 10.20 5.33
CA ALA A 60 -12.94 8.84 5.77
C ALA A 60 -13.09 7.88 4.57
N ARG A 61 -13.81 8.29 3.51
CA ARG A 61 -13.95 7.51 2.28
C ARG A 61 -12.61 7.26 1.59
N LYS A 62 -11.76 8.29 1.48
CA LYS A 62 -10.40 8.15 0.90
C LYS A 62 -9.55 7.15 1.70
N VAL A 63 -9.59 7.23 3.03
CA VAL A 63 -8.86 6.31 3.91
C VAL A 63 -9.35 4.87 3.73
N LEU A 64 -10.67 4.64 3.69
CA LEU A 64 -11.25 3.31 3.47
C LEU A 64 -10.80 2.73 2.12
N ALA A 65 -10.93 3.49 1.04
CA ALA A 65 -10.47 3.08 -0.28
C ALA A 65 -8.96 2.79 -0.32
N GLY A 66 -8.16 3.59 0.40
CA GLY A 66 -6.73 3.37 0.55
C GLY A 66 -6.40 2.05 1.26
N TRP A 67 -7.14 1.69 2.31
CA TRP A 67 -7.00 0.41 3.00
C TRP A 67 -7.37 -0.78 2.11
N GLU A 68 -8.47 -0.69 1.36
CA GLU A 68 -8.89 -1.73 0.42
C GLU A 68 -7.84 -1.95 -0.68
N CYS A 69 -7.31 -0.86 -1.25
CA CYS A 69 -6.23 -0.93 -2.22
C CYS A 69 -4.98 -1.57 -1.62
N LEU A 70 -4.60 -1.20 -0.39
CA LEU A 70 -3.46 -1.77 0.31
C LEU A 70 -3.62 -3.29 0.54
N GLN A 71 -4.81 -3.75 0.93
CA GLN A 71 -5.11 -5.17 1.10
C GLN A 71 -4.91 -5.94 -0.21
N GLN A 72 -5.47 -5.44 -1.32
CA GLN A 72 -5.31 -6.07 -2.64
C GLN A 72 -3.84 -6.13 -3.07
N VAL A 73 -3.06 -5.09 -2.77
CA VAL A 73 -1.62 -5.08 -3.06
C VAL A 73 -0.88 -6.13 -2.23
N GLN A 74 -1.22 -6.26 -0.94
CA GLN A 74 -0.63 -7.27 -0.06
C GLN A 74 -0.95 -8.70 -0.52
N GLU A 75 -2.18 -8.96 -0.95
CA GLU A 75 -2.60 -10.24 -1.51
C GLU A 75 -1.82 -10.59 -2.77
N LYS A 76 -1.77 -9.68 -3.75
CA LYS A 76 -1.01 -9.89 -5.00
C LYS A 76 0.48 -10.12 -4.75
N MET A 77 1.06 -9.44 -3.75
CA MET A 77 2.43 -9.70 -3.35
C MET A 77 2.61 -11.09 -2.75
N ALA A 78 1.70 -11.54 -1.90
CA ALA A 78 1.74 -12.88 -1.32
C ALA A 78 1.62 -13.96 -2.41
N ASP A 79 0.73 -13.75 -3.39
CA ASP A 79 0.61 -14.62 -4.57
C ASP A 79 1.92 -14.68 -5.35
N LYS A 80 2.51 -13.52 -5.66
CA LYS A 80 3.77 -13.47 -6.40
C LYS A 80 4.92 -14.14 -5.64
N ALA A 81 4.99 -13.94 -4.32
CA ALA A 81 5.99 -14.58 -3.47
C ALA A 81 5.83 -16.12 -3.47
N ARG A 82 4.60 -16.63 -3.41
CA ARG A 82 4.31 -18.06 -3.54
C ARG A 82 4.75 -18.61 -4.90
N SER A 83 4.37 -17.97 -6.00
CA SER A 83 4.76 -18.41 -7.34
C SER A 83 6.28 -18.45 -7.55
N LEU A 84 7.01 -17.48 -6.99
CA LEU A 84 8.47 -17.47 -7.05
C LEU A 84 9.09 -18.62 -6.24
N HIS A 85 8.50 -18.97 -5.10
CA HIS A 85 8.94 -20.10 -4.29
C HIS A 85 8.70 -21.44 -4.98
N ASP A 86 7.53 -21.61 -5.60
CA ASP A 86 7.18 -22.83 -6.34
C ASP A 86 8.10 -23.04 -7.56
N GLN A 87 8.44 -21.95 -8.27
CA GLN A 87 9.41 -21.98 -9.38
C GLN A 87 10.82 -22.39 -8.93
N GLN A 88 11.22 -22.06 -7.70
CA GLN A 88 12.51 -22.47 -7.15
C GLN A 88 12.54 -23.96 -6.72
N GLN A 89 11.37 -24.54 -6.43
CA GLN A 89 11.23 -25.94 -5.97
C GLN A 89 11.04 -26.96 -7.10
N GLN A 90 10.90 -26.51 -8.35
CA GLN A 90 10.97 -27.37 -9.53
C GLN A 90 12.35 -27.23 -10.22
N PRO A 91 13.44 -27.79 -9.66
CA PRO A 91 14.59 -28.10 -10.49
C PRO A 91 14.19 -29.23 -11.45
N GLU A 92 14.64 -29.10 -12.69
CA GLU A 92 14.38 -29.99 -13.82
C GLU A 92 14.40 -31.49 -13.48
N LYS A 93 13.44 -32.24 -14.05
CA LYS A 93 13.61 -33.67 -14.30
C LYS A 93 14.38 -33.87 -15.60
#